data_AF-A0A7J0E2H2-F1
#
_entry.id   AF-A0A7J0E2H2-F1
#
_cell.length_a   1.000
_cell.length_b   1.000
_cell.length_c   1.000
_cell.angle_alpha   90.00
_cell.angle_beta   90.00
_cell.angle_gamma   90.00
#
_symmetry.space_group_name_H-M   'P 1'
#
loop_
_entity.id
_entity.type
_entity.pdbx_description
1 polymer ?
#
loop_
_entity_poly.entity_id
_entity_poly.type
_entity_poly.pdbx_seq_one_letter_code
_entity_poly.pdbx_strand_id
1 'polypeptide(L)'
;MLLETSFNFSNKLDPGQKSQLAQQLGVPPKQVAVWYQNKRARWKSQTLEEKCKSLKHRLESVLKENERLKREIERLKQDMTLVCNIPSLSSSCDEVGSSSLKFHGQNHHHMDKEIYACFIGGDGGEFERPEGHNFFDPSISL
;
A
#
# COMPACT_ATOMS: atom_id res chain seq x y z
N MET A 1 19.65 16.90 -20.73
CA MET A 1 20.86 16.18 -20.27
C MET A 1 21.54 16.83 -19.06
N LEU A 2 22.05 18.07 -19.07
CA LEU A 2 22.79 18.60 -17.89
C LEU A 2 21.98 18.58 -16.58
N LEU A 3 20.75 19.11 -16.59
CA LEU A 3 19.85 19.09 -15.41
C LEU A 3 19.50 17.66 -14.97
N GLU A 4 19.35 16.73 -15.91
CA GLU A 4 19.00 15.34 -15.65
C GLU A 4 20.18 14.59 -15.02
N THR A 5 21.39 14.74 -15.57
CA THR A 5 22.60 14.15 -15.02
C THR A 5 22.85 14.67 -13.60
N SER A 6 22.71 15.99 -13.39
CA SER A 6 22.83 16.59 -12.06
C SER A 6 21.78 16.06 -11.08
N PHE A 7 20.52 15.93 -11.51
CA PHE A 7 19.44 15.41 -10.68
C PHE A 7 19.64 13.94 -10.29
N ASN A 8 20.14 13.13 -11.22
CA ASN A 8 20.43 11.72 -10.98
C ASN A 8 21.57 11.54 -9.97
N PHE A 9 22.52 12.48 -9.92
CA PHE A 9 23.58 12.49 -8.92
C PHE A 9 23.08 12.97 -7.55
N SER A 10 22.31 14.07 -7.52
CA SER A 10 21.68 14.58 -6.30
C SER A 10 20.31 15.18 -6.62
N ASN A 11 19.27 14.70 -5.93
CA ASN A 11 17.92 15.26 -6.09
C ASN A 11 17.74 16.61 -5.35
N LYS A 12 18.65 16.91 -4.41
CA LYS A 12 18.68 18.17 -3.67
C LYS A 12 19.42 19.22 -4.51
N LEU A 13 18.80 20.38 -4.64
CA LEU A 13 19.35 21.50 -5.39
C LEU A 13 19.96 22.51 -4.42
N ASP A 14 21.28 22.48 -4.28
CA ASP A 14 21.99 23.44 -3.45
C ASP A 14 22.02 24.84 -4.10
N PRO A 15 22.06 25.93 -3.32
CA PRO A 15 22.07 27.29 -3.87
C PRO A 15 23.25 27.55 -4.82
N GLY A 16 24.45 27.04 -4.49
CA GLY A 16 25.64 27.15 -5.34
C GLY A 16 25.49 26.38 -6.65
N GLN A 17 25.02 25.13 -6.59
CA GLN A 17 24.75 24.30 -7.76
C GLN A 17 23.69 24.93 -8.66
N LYS A 18 22.62 25.50 -8.09
CA LYS A 18 21.57 26.20 -8.83
C LYS A 18 22.14 27.34 -9.66
N SER A 19 22.98 28.19 -9.06
CA SER A 19 23.61 29.32 -9.76
C SER A 19 24.54 28.84 -10.87
N GLN A 20 25.35 27.80 -10.61
CA GLN A 20 26.24 27.22 -11.62
C GLN A 20 25.45 26.62 -12.79
N LEU A 21 24.41 25.83 -12.53
CA LEU A 21 23.56 25.24 -13.55
C LEU A 21 22.85 26.31 -14.38
N ALA A 22 22.34 27.36 -13.72
CA ALA A 22 21.70 28.48 -14.38
C ALA A 22 22.67 29.20 -15.35
N GLN A 23 23.90 29.46 -14.90
CA GLN A 23 24.94 30.07 -15.72
C GLN A 23 25.31 29.19 -16.92
N GLN A 24 25.55 27.89 -16.70
CA GLN A 24 25.93 26.95 -17.76
C GLN A 24 24.84 26.77 -18.82
N LEU A 25 23.58 26.88 -18.42
CA LEU A 25 22.43 26.73 -19.32
C LEU A 25 21.97 28.05 -19.93
N GLY A 26 22.48 29.20 -19.47
CA GLY A 26 22.02 30.52 -19.89
C GLY A 26 20.57 30.81 -19.51
N VAL A 27 20.05 30.19 -18.44
CA VAL A 27 18.66 30.35 -17.99
C VAL A 27 18.58 30.98 -16.60
N PRO A 28 17.46 31.63 -16.23
CA PRO A 28 17.28 32.16 -14.88
C PRO A 28 17.34 31.05 -13.81
N PRO A 29 17.97 31.28 -12.63
CA PRO A 29 18.00 30.33 -11.51
C PRO A 29 16.61 29.84 -11.06
N LYS A 30 15.58 30.66 -11.24
CA LYS A 30 14.18 30.29 -10.97
C LYS A 30 13.70 29.13 -11.84
N GLN A 31 14.07 29.10 -13.12
CA GLN A 31 13.69 28.02 -14.03
C GLN A 31 14.34 26.69 -13.63
N VAL A 32 15.61 26.72 -13.20
CA VAL A 32 16.30 25.55 -12.65
C VAL A 32 15.55 25.04 -11.40
N ALA A 33 15.16 25.93 -10.48
CA ALA A 33 14.43 25.55 -9.29
C ALA A 33 13.06 24.90 -9.60
N VAL A 34 12.29 25.51 -10.50
CA VAL A 34 10.98 24.98 -10.95
C VAL A 34 11.16 23.63 -11.63
N TRP A 35 12.19 23.48 -12.47
CA TRP A 35 12.49 22.21 -13.12
C TRP A 35 12.77 21.10 -12.10
N TYR A 36 13.59 21.37 -11.07
CA TYR A 36 13.88 20.40 -10.00
C TYR A 36 12.63 20.04 -9.19
N GLN A 37 11.77 21.01 -8.89
CA GLN A 37 10.49 20.77 -8.21
C GLN A 37 9.60 19.86 -9.05
N ASN A 38 9.42 20.17 -10.33
CA ASN A 38 8.61 19.36 -11.25
C ASN A 38 9.19 17.95 -11.43
N LYS A 39 10.51 17.82 -11.50
CA LYS A 39 11.18 16.53 -11.62
C LYS A 39 10.94 15.67 -10.37
N ARG A 40 11.04 16.23 -9.16
CA ARG A 40 10.69 15.53 -7.90
C ARG A 40 9.23 15.14 -7.84
N ALA A 41 8.32 16.03 -8.23
CA ALA A 41 6.89 15.74 -8.27
C ALA A 41 6.60 14.55 -9.20
N ARG A 42 7.13 14.57 -10.42
CA ARG A 42 7.00 13.47 -11.39
C ARG A 42 7.60 12.17 -10.87
N TRP A 43 8.80 12.21 -10.28
CA TRP A 43 9.44 11.04 -9.70
C TRP A 43 8.62 10.43 -8.56
N LYS A 44 8.05 11.26 -7.68
CA LYS A 44 7.19 10.80 -6.59
C LYS A 44 5.91 10.16 -7.13
N SER A 45 5.26 10.78 -8.12
CA SER A 45 4.08 10.20 -8.77
C SER A 45 4.39 8.87 -9.43
N GLN A 46 5.45 8.79 -10.23
CA GLN A 46 5.87 7.56 -10.90
C GLN A 46 6.18 6.44 -9.88
N THR A 47 6.94 6.77 -8.83
CA THR A 47 7.26 5.83 -7.75
C THR A 47 5.99 5.30 -7.08
N LEU A 48 5.01 6.17 -6.81
CA LEU A 48 3.75 5.76 -6.20
C LEU A 48 2.92 4.89 -7.14
N GLU A 49 2.85 5.25 -8.42
CA GLU A 49 2.16 4.45 -9.44
C GLU A 49 2.75 3.04 -9.56
N GLU A 50 4.08 2.91 -9.57
CA GLU A 50 4.79 1.63 -9.60
C GLU A 50 4.50 0.80 -8.34
N LYS A 51 4.53 1.41 -7.16
CA LYS A 51 4.15 0.76 -5.89
C LYS A 51 2.71 0.27 -5.91
N CYS A 52 1.77 1.12 -6.35
CA CYS A 52 0.36 0.76 -6.48
C CYS A 52 0.16 -0.41 -7.46
N LYS A 53 0.84 -0.42 -8.60
CA LYS A 53 0.81 -1.53 -9.56
C LYS A 53 1.32 -2.84 -8.94
N SER A 54 2.46 -2.78 -8.25
CA SER A 54 3.03 -3.95 -7.55
C SER A 54 2.08 -4.52 -6.50
N LEU A 55 1.49 -3.64 -5.66
CA LEU A 55 0.52 -4.05 -4.64
C LEU A 55 -0.73 -4.69 -5.24
N LYS A 56 -1.27 -4.12 -6.33
CA LYS A 56 -2.41 -4.69 -7.06
C LYS A 56 -2.11 -6.09 -7.59
N HIS A 57 -0.94 -6.29 -8.20
CA HIS A 57 -0.55 -7.60 -8.71
C HIS A 57 -0.41 -8.65 -7.59
N ARG A 58 0.18 -8.25 -6.46
CA ARG A 58 0.30 -9.12 -5.29
C ARG A 58 -1.07 -9.48 -4.70
N LEU A 59 -1.99 -8.52 -4.63
CA LEU A 59 -3.37 -8.76 -4.20
C LEU A 59 -4.07 -9.77 -5.12
N GLU A 60 -3.99 -9.58 -6.44
CA GLU A 60 -4.58 -10.50 -7.41
C GLU A 60 -4.03 -11.93 -7.28
N SER A 61 -2.71 -12.06 -7.10
CA SER A 61 -2.07 -13.36 -6.88
C SER A 61 -2.58 -14.05 -5.62
N VAL A 62 -2.69 -13.32 -4.51
CA VAL A 62 -3.21 -13.85 -3.24
C VAL A 62 -4.68 -14.25 -3.37
N LEU A 63 -5.51 -13.44 -4.04
CA LEU A 63 -6.91 -13.77 -4.28
C LEU A 63 -7.05 -15.05 -5.11
N LYS A 64 -6.27 -15.19 -6.19
CA LYS A 64 -6.27 -16.39 -7.02
C LYS A 64 -5.88 -17.64 -6.23
N GLU A 65 -4.87 -17.52 -5.37
CA GLU A 65 -4.43 -18.62 -4.51
C GLU A 65 -5.48 -18.97 -3.44
N ASN A 66 -6.12 -17.96 -2.84
CA ASN A 66 -7.21 -18.17 -1.90
C ASN A 66 -8.38 -18.93 -2.53
N GLU A 67 -8.79 -18.56 -3.75
CA GLU A 67 -9.82 -19.27 -4.51
C GLU A 67 -9.41 -20.69 -4.91
N ARG A 68 -8.12 -20.93 -5.16
CA ARG A 68 -7.61 -22.29 -5.37
C ARG A 68 -7.73 -23.13 -4.10
N LEU A 69 -7.30 -22.59 -2.95
CA LEU A 69 -7.35 -23.27 -1.66
C LEU A 69 -8.79 -23.53 -1.20
N LYS A 70 -9.71 -22.59 -1.40
CA LYS A 70 -11.14 -22.80 -1.10
C LYS A 70 -11.72 -23.97 -1.89
N ARG A 71 -11.41 -24.07 -3.19
CA ARG A 71 -11.83 -25.19 -4.02
C ARG A 71 -11.23 -26.51 -3.56
N GLU A 72 -9.96 -26.51 -3.17
CA GLU A 72 -9.30 -27.69 -2.62
C GLU A 72 -9.94 -28.15 -1.31
N ILE A 73 -10.23 -27.21 -0.39
CA ILE A 73 -10.95 -27.50 0.85
C ILE A 73 -12.31 -28.11 0.56
N GLU A 74 -13.06 -27.56 -0.38
CA GLU A 74 -14.38 -28.08 -0.74
C GLU A 74 -14.31 -29.48 -1.33
N ARG A 75 -13.34 -29.73 -2.24
CA ARG A 75 -13.09 -31.08 -2.79
C ARG A 75 -12.75 -32.09 -1.69
N LEU A 76 -11.82 -31.74 -0.80
CA LEU A 76 -11.41 -32.62 0.30
C LEU A 76 -12.55 -32.91 1.29
N LYS A 77 -13.44 -31.94 1.55
CA LYS A 77 -14.65 -32.15 2.35
C LYS A 77 -15.62 -33.13 1.67
N GLN A 78 -15.79 -33.02 0.35
CA GLN A 78 -16.61 -33.96 -0.42
C GLN A 78 -16.01 -35.36 -0.37
N ASP A 79 -14.70 -35.50 -0.61
CA ASP A 79 -13.99 -36.78 -0.54
C ASP A 79 -14.13 -37.44 0.85
N MET A 80 -13.94 -36.67 1.93
CA MET A 80 -14.15 -37.15 3.31
C MET A 80 -15.59 -37.63 3.54
N THR A 81 -16.58 -36.91 3.03
CA THR A 81 -18.00 -37.29 3.15
C THR A 81 -18.28 -38.61 2.42
N LEU A 82 -17.68 -38.82 1.25
CA LEU A 82 -17.82 -40.06 0.47
C LEU A 82 -17.16 -41.27 1.17
N VAL A 83 -15.99 -41.07 1.78
CA VAL A 83 -15.29 -42.12 2.54
C VAL A 83 -16.05 -42.50 3.82
N CYS A 84 -16.72 -41.55 4.48
CA CYS A 84 -17.57 -41.82 5.64
C CYS A 84 -18.92 -42.50 5.31
N ASN A 85 -19.33 -42.53 4.04
CA ASN A 85 -20.60 -43.12 3.60
C ASN A 85 -20.49 -44.60 3.15
N ILE A 86 -19.35 -45.26 3.36
CA ILE A 86 -19.21 -46.70 3.11
C ILE A 86 -19.97 -47.48 4.21
N PRO A 87 -20.99 -48.30 3.87
CA PRO A 87 -21.65 -49.13 4.87
C PRO A 87 -20.70 -50.26 5.31
N SER A 88 -20.34 -50.23 6.60
CA SER A 88 -19.81 -51.32 7.43
C SER A 88 -18.38 -51.86 7.17
N LEU A 89 -17.48 -51.57 8.11
CA LEU A 89 -17.08 -52.60 9.07
C LEU A 89 -17.02 -51.97 10.48
N SER A 90 -18.13 -52.17 11.21
CA SER A 90 -18.32 -52.11 12.66
C SER A 90 -17.11 -51.68 13.53
N SER A 91 -17.25 -50.59 14.30
CA SER A 91 -17.07 -50.64 15.76
C SER A 91 -17.59 -49.37 16.46
N SER A 92 -18.65 -49.57 17.26
CA SER A 92 -19.10 -48.84 18.44
C SER A 92 -19.11 -47.30 18.42
N CYS A 93 -20.31 -46.74 18.27
CA CYS A 93 -20.63 -45.35 18.55
C CYS A 93 -20.97 -45.16 20.04
N ASP A 94 -20.24 -44.26 20.71
CA ASP A 94 -20.75 -43.55 21.89
C ASP A 94 -21.03 -42.10 21.49
N GLU A 95 -22.24 -41.63 21.81
CA GLU A 95 -22.69 -40.26 21.60
C GLU A 95 -21.92 -39.26 22.48
N VAL A 96 -21.39 -38.20 21.86
CA VAL A 96 -21.38 -36.86 22.49
C VAL A 96 -21.66 -35.81 21.42
N GLY A 97 -22.68 -34.99 21.68
CA GLY A 97 -23.20 -33.98 20.77
C GLY A 97 -22.14 -33.03 20.21
N SER A 98 -22.24 -32.76 18.92
CA SER A 98 -21.52 -31.65 18.28
C SER A 98 -22.52 -30.63 17.79
N SER A 99 -22.54 -29.51 18.52
CA SER A 99 -23.26 -28.29 18.22
C SER A 99 -23.16 -27.91 16.74
N SER A 100 -24.31 -27.57 16.15
CA SER A 100 -24.39 -26.96 14.83
C SER A 100 -23.43 -25.79 14.71
N LEU A 101 -22.34 -25.96 13.95
CA LEU A 101 -21.48 -24.86 13.54
C LEU A 101 -22.22 -24.04 12.48
N LYS A 102 -22.99 -23.06 12.94
CA LYS A 102 -23.51 -21.99 12.10
C LYS A 102 -22.33 -21.20 11.56
N PHE A 103 -21.87 -21.52 10.36
CA PHE A 103 -20.94 -20.68 9.61
C PHE A 103 -21.63 -19.36 9.28
N HIS A 104 -21.48 -18.38 10.17
CA HIS A 104 -21.87 -17.01 9.90
C HIS A 104 -20.94 -16.44 8.82
N GLY A 105 -21.50 -16.18 7.64
CA GLY A 105 -20.86 -15.40 6.60
C GLY A 105 -20.63 -13.97 7.05
N GLN A 106 -19.50 -13.71 7.70
CA GLN A 106 -19.07 -12.37 8.11
C GLN A 106 -17.59 -12.14 7.75
N ASN A 107 -17.19 -12.42 6.51
CA ASN A 107 -15.82 -12.13 6.08
C ASN A 107 -15.71 -11.06 4.99
N HIS A 108 -16.83 -10.60 4.43
CA HIS A 108 -16.78 -9.63 3.34
C HIS A 108 -16.56 -8.17 3.79
N HIS A 109 -16.76 -7.87 5.09
CA HIS A 109 -16.70 -6.50 5.59
C HIS A 109 -15.47 -6.20 6.48
N HIS A 110 -14.68 -7.23 6.82
CA HIS A 110 -13.52 -7.09 7.70
C HIS A 110 -12.25 -6.72 6.92
N MET A 111 -12.07 -7.25 5.72
CA MET A 111 -10.93 -6.96 4.83
C MET A 111 -10.81 -5.49 4.44
N ASP A 112 -11.94 -4.81 4.20
CA ASP A 112 -11.94 -3.40 3.80
C ASP A 112 -11.48 -2.47 4.94
N LYS A 113 -11.74 -2.85 6.20
CA LYS A 113 -11.36 -2.07 7.39
C LYS A 113 -9.87 -2.21 7.71
N GLU A 114 -9.30 -3.39 7.53
CA GLU A 114 -7.86 -3.64 7.71
C GLU A 114 -7.03 -2.86 6.68
N ILE A 115 -7.46 -2.86 5.41
CA ILE A 115 -6.81 -2.10 4.35
C ILE A 115 -6.91 -0.59 4.65
N TYR A 116 -8.07 -0.09 5.06
CA TYR A 116 -8.26 1.32 5.42
C TYR A 116 -7.50 1.73 6.69
N ALA A 117 -7.40 0.87 7.70
CA ALA A 117 -6.63 1.11 8.92
C ALA A 117 -5.12 1.26 8.64
N CYS A 118 -4.59 0.55 7.64
CA CYS A 118 -3.21 0.73 7.18
C CYS A 118 -2.96 2.10 6.52
N PHE A 119 -4.00 2.77 6.02
CA PHE A 119 -3.92 4.10 5.42
C PHE A 119 -4.06 5.25 6.44
N ILE A 120 -4.65 5.02 7.62
CA ILE A 120 -4.95 6.06 8.63
C ILE A 120 -3.96 6.10 9.81
N GLY A 121 -3.03 5.14 9.92
CA GLY A 121 -1.81 5.25 10.75
C GLY A 121 -2.03 5.54 12.24
N GLY A 122 -2.04 4.49 13.07
CA GLY A 122 -1.93 4.59 14.52
C GLY A 122 -0.51 4.32 15.01
N ASP A 123 0.17 5.39 15.48
CA ASP A 123 1.33 5.50 16.37
C ASP A 123 2.68 4.82 15.99
N GLY A 124 3.85 5.40 16.26
CA GLY A 124 4.18 6.63 16.97
C GLY A 124 5.64 6.99 16.69
N GLY A 125 5.87 8.24 16.36
CA GLY A 125 7.19 8.86 16.25
C GLY A 125 6.99 10.34 16.50
N GLU A 126 7.55 10.82 17.61
CA GLU A 126 7.45 12.19 18.11
C GLU A 126 7.71 13.20 16.98
N PHE A 127 6.65 13.92 16.60
CA PHE A 127 6.77 15.17 15.86
C PHE A 127 6.67 16.28 16.90
N GLU A 128 7.81 16.81 17.33
CA GLU A 128 7.87 18.08 18.06
C GLU A 128 7.06 19.12 17.27
N ARG A 129 6.05 19.70 17.92
CA ARG A 129 5.27 20.81 17.36
C ARG A 129 6.18 22.04 17.26
N PRO A 130 6.38 22.63 16.07
CA PRO A 130 6.79 24.02 16.00
C PRO A 130 5.56 24.87 16.32
N GLU A 131 5.73 25.82 17.23
CA GLU A 131 4.71 26.75 17.68
C GLU A 131 4.02 27.48 16.51
N GLY A 132 2.73 27.74 16.72
CA GLY A 132 1.84 28.27 15.69
C GLY A 132 2.25 29.65 15.21
N HIS A 133 2.49 29.76 13.90
CA HIS A 133 2.18 30.96 13.14
C HIS A 133 1.34 30.55 11.95
N ASN A 134 0.07 30.96 11.97
CA ASN A 134 -0.88 30.70 10.90
C ASN A 134 -0.43 31.48 9.65
N PHE A 135 0.08 30.76 8.66
CA PHE A 135 0.52 31.29 7.36
C PHE A 135 -0.59 32.01 6.57
N PHE A 136 -1.85 31.85 6.97
CA PHE A 136 -3.02 32.46 6.33
C PHE A 136 -3.65 33.61 7.13
N ASP A 137 -2.96 34.17 8.13
CA ASP A 137 -3.46 35.36 8.81
C ASP A 137 -3.55 36.55 7.82
N PRO A 138 -4.76 37.08 7.52
CA PRO A 138 -4.92 38.19 6.58
C PRO A 138 -4.40 39.53 7.11
N SER A 139 -3.88 39.57 8.34
CA SER A 139 -3.56 40.79 9.06
C SER A 139 -2.12 41.30 8.85
N ILE A 140 -1.26 40.57 8.13
CA ILE A 140 0.11 41.03 7.84
C ILE A 140 0.14 41.70 6.47
N SER A 141 -0.37 42.93 6.43
CA SER A 141 -0.11 43.90 5.36
C SER A 141 0.55 45.12 5.99
N LEU A 142 1.85 45.30 5.73
CA LEU A 142 2.58 46.56 5.50
C LEU A 142 4.08 46.28 5.34
#